data_AF-A0A7S1E072-F1
#
_entry.id   AF-A0A7S1E072-F1
#
_cell.length_a   1.000
_cell.length_b   1.000
_cell.length_c   1.000
_cell.angle_alpha   90.00
_cell.angle_beta   90.00
_cell.angle_gamma   90.00
#
_symmetry.space_group_name_H-M   'P 1'
#
loop_
_entity.id
_entity.type
_entity.pdbx_description
1 polymer ?
#
loop_
_entity_poly.entity_id
_entity_poly.type
_entity_poly.pdbx_seq_one_letter_code
_entity_poly.pdbx_strand_id
1 'polypeptide(L)'
;ALNPHNSARGRKTVGTIEREVARNPVRLEAPTNKGMDRDFERERLARHFQFDGEVPQVAPKKKAARAAEQSHEDLLQNRFSELMGQVEEGQAFLQDMTAAGQSKKYAPIVNSDIASKVREMMEIDAKLGR
;
A
#
# COMPACT_ATOMS: atom_id res chain seq x y z
N ALA A 1 16.83 -7.29 -40.61
CA ALA A 1 17.24 -6.60 -41.85
C ALA A 1 17.56 -5.13 -41.51
N LEU A 2 18.71 -4.61 -41.93
CA LEU A 2 19.05 -3.19 -41.72
C LEU A 2 18.23 -2.30 -42.67
N ASN A 3 17.76 -1.16 -42.15
CA ASN A 3 16.97 -0.18 -42.89
C ASN A 3 17.80 0.43 -44.06
N PRO A 4 17.39 0.26 -45.33
CA PRO A 4 18.18 0.64 -46.51
C PRO A 4 18.38 2.16 -46.67
N HIS A 5 17.67 2.99 -45.92
CA HIS A 5 17.86 4.44 -45.94
C HIS A 5 19.05 4.97 -45.13
N ASN A 6 19.79 4.10 -44.43
CA ASN A 6 20.91 4.52 -43.58
C ASN A 6 22.29 3.93 -43.97
N SER A 7 22.38 3.22 -45.10
CA SER A 7 23.59 2.48 -45.49
C SER A 7 24.79 3.36 -45.90
N ALA A 8 24.56 4.62 -46.28
CA ALA A 8 25.61 5.54 -46.76
C ALA A 8 25.89 6.75 -45.84
N ARG A 9 25.19 6.87 -44.70
CA ARG A 9 25.22 8.09 -43.85
C ARG A 9 25.72 7.84 -42.43
N GLY A 10 26.49 6.77 -42.20
CA GLY A 10 26.88 6.37 -40.85
C GLY A 10 27.95 7.25 -40.19
N ARG A 11 28.79 7.97 -40.95
CA ARG A 11 29.89 8.77 -40.41
C ARG A 11 29.92 10.17 -41.02
N LYS A 12 29.55 11.17 -40.22
CA LYS A 12 29.75 12.58 -40.57
C LYS A 12 31.22 12.96 -40.38
N THR A 13 31.77 13.79 -41.25
CA THR A 13 33.09 14.37 -41.05
C THR A 13 33.03 15.46 -39.98
N VAL A 14 34.13 15.67 -39.26
CA VAL A 14 34.24 16.68 -38.18
C VAL A 14 33.76 18.06 -38.64
N GLY A 15 34.21 18.53 -39.81
CA GLY A 15 33.79 19.82 -40.35
C GLY A 15 32.33 19.91 -40.78
N THR A 16 31.64 18.78 -40.98
CA THR A 16 30.17 18.76 -41.19
C THR A 16 29.44 18.89 -39.87
N ILE A 17 29.95 18.24 -38.82
CA ILE A 17 29.41 18.32 -37.45
C ILE A 17 29.52 19.77 -36.94
N GLU A 18 30.69 20.40 -37.08
CA GLU A 18 30.91 21.79 -36.63
C GLU A 18 29.99 22.80 -37.33
N ARG A 19 29.77 22.64 -38.65
CA ARG A 19 28.83 23.49 -39.41
C ARG A 19 27.36 23.27 -39.05
N GLU A 20 26.99 22.07 -38.62
CA GLU A 20 25.64 21.80 -38.11
C GLU A 20 25.44 22.37 -36.71
N VAL A 21 26.45 22.24 -35.84
CA VAL A 21 26.45 22.80 -34.48
C VAL A 21 26.36 24.33 -34.51
N ALA A 22 27.15 24.99 -35.37
CA ALA A 22 27.12 26.46 -35.51
C ALA A 22 25.76 26.99 -36.01
N ARG A 23 25.01 26.19 -36.76
CA ARG A 23 23.69 26.57 -37.29
C ARG A 23 22.56 26.40 -36.28
N ASN A 24 22.73 25.61 -35.23
CA ASN A 24 21.66 25.33 -34.28
C ASN A 24 22.23 25.06 -32.87
N PRO A 25 22.67 26.11 -32.15
CA PRO A 25 23.38 25.97 -30.88
C PRO A 25 22.52 25.36 -29.76
N VAL A 26 21.19 25.40 -29.89
CA VAL A 26 20.23 24.89 -28.90
C VAL A 26 20.25 23.36 -28.77
N ARG A 27 20.77 22.63 -29.78
CA ARG A 27 20.69 21.16 -29.83
C ARG A 27 21.72 20.42 -28.96
N LEU A 28 22.67 21.13 -28.35
CA LEU A 28 23.72 20.56 -27.50
C LEU A 28 23.32 20.42 -26.02
N GLU A 29 22.24 21.07 -25.60
CA GLU A 29 21.71 20.91 -24.25
C GLU A 29 21.02 19.54 -24.19
N ALA A 30 21.62 18.57 -23.50
CA ALA A 30 20.92 17.34 -23.16
C ALA A 30 19.62 17.73 -22.43
N PRO A 31 18.45 17.18 -22.83
CA PRO A 31 17.21 17.54 -22.16
C PRO A 31 17.35 17.26 -20.67
N THR A 32 17.31 18.31 -19.86
CA THR A 32 17.34 18.15 -18.42
C THR A 32 15.97 17.65 -18.00
N ASN A 33 15.80 16.34 -17.91
CA ASN A 33 14.62 15.73 -17.29
C ASN A 33 14.68 15.94 -15.77
N LYS A 34 14.63 17.20 -15.32
CA LYS A 34 14.53 17.58 -13.91
C LYS A 34 13.14 17.19 -13.43
N GLY A 35 13.07 16.13 -12.61
CA GLY A 35 11.83 15.67 -11.98
C GLY A 35 11.30 14.31 -12.48
N MET A 36 11.99 13.64 -13.41
CA MET A 36 11.58 12.31 -13.86
C MET A 36 12.22 11.25 -12.97
N ASP A 37 11.39 10.47 -12.28
CA ASP A 37 11.85 9.32 -11.51
C ASP A 37 12.49 8.29 -12.46
N ARG A 38 13.81 8.16 -12.37
CA ARG A 38 14.60 7.28 -13.25
C ARG A 38 14.22 5.83 -13.07
N ASP A 39 13.75 5.44 -11.89
CA ASP A 39 13.38 4.06 -11.61
C ASP A 39 12.03 3.73 -12.23
N PHE A 40 11.08 4.67 -12.18
CA PHE A 40 9.80 4.53 -12.88
C PHE A 40 9.99 4.38 -14.40
N GLU A 41 10.81 5.22 -15.02
CA GLU A 41 11.02 5.16 -16.47
C GLU A 41 11.78 3.90 -16.90
N ARG A 42 12.73 3.43 -16.06
CA ARG A 42 13.42 2.16 -16.27
C ARG A 42 12.45 0.99 -16.26
N GLU A 43 11.55 0.94 -15.29
CA GLU A 43 10.53 -0.11 -15.18
C GLU A 43 9.55 -0.06 -16.36
N ARG A 44 9.09 1.14 -16.74
CA ARG A 44 8.20 1.34 -17.89
C ARG A 44 8.83 0.82 -19.19
N LEU A 45 10.11 1.13 -19.43
CA LEU A 45 10.83 0.66 -20.61
C LEU A 45 11.06 -0.85 -20.57
N ALA A 46 11.45 -1.42 -19.43
CA ALA A 46 11.62 -2.86 -19.27
C ALA A 46 10.32 -3.61 -19.61
N ARG A 47 9.17 -3.11 -19.12
CA ARG A 47 7.85 -3.64 -19.46
C ARG A 47 7.59 -3.55 -20.97
N HIS A 48 7.93 -2.42 -21.60
CA HIS A 48 7.71 -2.24 -23.03
C HIS A 48 8.49 -3.23 -23.90
N PHE A 49 9.77 -3.49 -23.56
CA PHE A 49 10.59 -4.47 -24.25
C PHE A 49 10.16 -5.92 -24.00
N GLN A 50 9.65 -6.21 -22.80
CA GLN A 50 9.18 -7.55 -22.46
C GLN A 50 7.99 -8.00 -23.33
N PHE A 51 7.15 -7.06 -23.80
CA PHE A 51 5.95 -7.35 -24.58
C PHE A 51 6.08 -6.95 -26.07
N ASP A 52 7.30 -6.78 -26.60
CA ASP A 52 7.56 -6.39 -28.01
C ASP A 52 6.70 -5.20 -28.50
N GLY A 53 6.46 -4.23 -27.61
CA GLY A 53 5.66 -3.06 -27.92
C GLY A 53 4.16 -3.18 -27.63
N GLU A 54 3.62 -4.40 -27.53
CA GLU A 54 2.22 -4.69 -27.18
C GLU A 54 2.07 -4.90 -25.66
N VAL A 55 2.43 -3.89 -24.87
CA VAL A 55 2.15 -3.92 -23.43
C VAL A 55 0.63 -4.01 -23.26
N PRO A 56 0.09 -5.10 -22.68
CA PRO A 56 -1.33 -5.15 -22.39
C PRO A 56 -1.63 -3.94 -21.51
N GLN A 57 -2.53 -3.06 -21.95
CA GLN A 57 -3.05 -2.03 -21.07
C GLN A 57 -3.79 -2.77 -19.97
N VAL A 58 -3.08 -3.06 -18.88
CA VAL A 58 -3.71 -3.33 -17.61
C VAL A 58 -4.34 -1.99 -17.29
N ALA A 59 -5.57 -1.79 -17.76
CA ALA A 59 -6.43 -0.76 -17.23
C ALA A 59 -6.19 -0.84 -15.73
N PRO A 60 -5.79 0.26 -15.05
CA PRO A 60 -5.70 0.20 -13.62
C PRO A 60 -7.05 -0.36 -13.25
N LYS A 61 -7.08 -1.59 -12.71
CA LYS A 61 -8.27 -2.08 -12.06
C LYS A 61 -8.48 -0.93 -11.10
N LYS A 62 -9.48 -0.09 -11.37
CA LYS A 62 -10.02 0.81 -10.38
C LYS A 62 -10.18 -0.20 -9.26
N LYS A 63 -9.28 -0.17 -8.28
CA LYS A 63 -9.43 -0.95 -7.07
C LYS A 63 -10.77 -0.42 -6.65
N ALA A 64 -11.82 -1.15 -7.01
CA ALA A 64 -13.16 -0.68 -6.84
C ALA A 64 -13.14 -0.42 -5.35
N ALA A 65 -13.28 0.86 -5.01
CA ALA A 65 -13.41 1.31 -3.65
C ALA A 65 -14.76 0.72 -3.22
N ARG A 66 -14.66 -0.55 -2.86
CA ARG A 66 -15.63 -1.42 -2.26
C ARG A 66 -14.84 -2.25 -1.25
N ALA A 67 -13.90 -1.60 -0.56
CA ALA A 67 -14.00 -1.70 0.88
C ALA A 67 -15.41 -1.20 1.16
N ALA A 68 -16.35 -2.13 1.36
CA ALA A 68 -17.67 -1.75 1.84
C ALA A 68 -17.39 -0.84 3.05
N GLU A 69 -17.82 0.41 2.99
CA GLU A 69 -17.78 1.27 4.17
C GLU A 69 -18.52 0.48 5.23
N GLN A 70 -17.77 -0.04 6.21
CA GLN A 70 -18.37 -0.78 7.31
C GLN A 70 -19.38 0.17 7.94
N SER A 71 -20.64 -0.28 8.02
CA SER A 71 -21.65 0.54 8.64
C SER A 71 -21.26 0.81 10.09
N HIS A 72 -21.81 1.87 10.67
CA HIS A 72 -21.57 2.14 12.09
C HIS A 72 -21.95 0.94 12.97
N GLU A 73 -23.00 0.22 12.59
CA GLU A 73 -23.46 -1.02 13.25
C GLU A 73 -22.43 -2.16 13.10
N ASP A 74 -21.84 -2.35 11.92
CA ASP A 74 -20.80 -3.36 11.71
C ASP A 74 -19.56 -3.08 12.57
N LEU A 75 -19.17 -1.81 12.71
CA LEU A 75 -18.06 -1.40 13.56
C LEU A 75 -18.35 -1.68 15.04
N LEU A 76 -19.56 -1.36 15.50
CA LEU A 76 -20.02 -1.66 16.85
C LEU A 76 -20.07 -3.16 17.12
N GLN A 77 -20.55 -3.95 16.17
CA GLN A 77 -20.61 -5.41 16.28
C GLN A 77 -19.21 -6.03 16.34
N ASN A 78 -18.28 -5.57 15.50
CA ASN A 78 -16.88 -6.02 15.54
C ASN A 78 -16.23 -5.68 16.89
N ARG A 79 -16.47 -4.47 17.41
CA ARG A 79 -15.99 -4.05 18.73
C ARG A 79 -16.57 -4.92 19.84
N PHE A 80 -17.86 -5.26 19.78
CA PHE A 80 -18.50 -6.16 20.73
C PHE A 80 -17.84 -7.55 20.73
N SER A 81 -17.57 -8.10 19.55
CA SER A 81 -16.87 -9.39 19.43
C SER A 81 -15.44 -9.35 19.98
N GLU A 82 -14.72 -8.25 19.78
CA GLU A 82 -13.39 -8.06 20.38
C GLU A 82 -13.46 -8.05 21.92
N LEU A 83 -14.41 -7.30 22.49
CA LEU A 83 -14.58 -7.21 23.94
C LEU A 83 -14.93 -8.55 24.57
N MET A 84 -15.80 -9.34 23.92
CA MET A 84 -16.11 -10.72 24.34
C MET A 84 -14.84 -11.57 24.44
N GLY A 85 -14.01 -11.56 23.40
CA GLY A 85 -12.74 -12.31 23.40
C GLY A 85 -11.81 -11.87 24.53
N GLN A 86 -11.70 -10.57 24.77
CA GLN A 86 -10.87 -10.03 25.86
C GLN A 86 -11.40 -10.38 27.27
N VAL A 87 -12.71 -10.55 27.43
CA VAL A 87 -13.30 -11.01 28.69
C VAL A 87 -12.99 -12.49 28.91
N GLU A 88 -13.15 -13.32 27.88
CA GLU A 88 -12.81 -14.74 27.92
C GLU A 88 -11.32 -14.96 28.22
N GLU A 89 -10.43 -14.21 27.57
CA GLU A 89 -8.99 -14.21 27.85
C GLU A 89 -8.67 -13.82 29.29
N GLY A 90 -9.36 -12.80 29.82
CA GLY A 90 -9.20 -12.38 31.22
C GLY A 90 -9.64 -13.46 32.21
N GLN A 91 -10.73 -14.17 31.91
CA GLN A 91 -11.18 -15.30 32.72
C GLN A 91 -10.21 -16.47 32.67
N ALA A 92 -9.71 -16.84 31.48
CA ALA A 92 -8.71 -17.89 31.32
C ALA A 92 -7.42 -17.54 32.08
N PHE A 93 -6.94 -16.30 31.94
CA PHE A 93 -5.80 -15.81 32.69
C PHE A 93 -5.99 -15.93 34.21
N LEU A 94 -7.17 -15.58 34.73
CA LEU A 94 -7.45 -15.75 36.16
C LEU A 94 -7.50 -17.21 36.59
N GLN A 95 -7.97 -18.13 35.76
CA GLN A 95 -7.90 -19.57 36.04
C GLN A 95 -6.44 -20.02 36.16
N ASP A 96 -5.59 -19.65 35.20
CA ASP A 96 -4.16 -19.98 35.19
C ASP A 96 -3.44 -19.39 36.42
N MET A 97 -3.69 -18.11 36.72
CA MET A 97 -3.09 -17.46 37.89
C MET A 97 -3.61 -18.03 39.21
N THR A 98 -4.86 -18.52 39.25
CA THR A 98 -5.40 -19.19 40.43
C THR A 98 -4.74 -20.55 40.62
N ALA A 99 -4.55 -21.32 39.55
CA ALA A 99 -3.81 -22.58 39.59
C ALA A 99 -2.35 -22.38 40.04
N ALA A 100 -1.73 -21.25 39.67
CA ALA A 100 -0.41 -20.84 40.11
C ALA A 100 -0.37 -20.22 41.52
N GLY A 101 -1.51 -20.11 42.22
CA GLY A 101 -1.60 -19.53 43.57
C GLY A 101 -1.46 -18.00 43.64
N GLN A 102 -1.50 -17.30 42.51
CA GLN A 102 -1.34 -15.84 42.40
C GLN A 102 -2.68 -15.09 42.28
N SER A 103 -3.81 -15.74 42.58
CA SER A 103 -5.15 -15.15 42.44
C SER A 103 -5.30 -13.81 43.17
N LYS A 104 -4.80 -13.70 44.42
CA LYS A 104 -4.91 -12.47 45.22
C LYS A 104 -4.23 -11.25 44.58
N LYS A 105 -3.18 -11.48 43.78
CA LYS A 105 -2.42 -10.41 43.13
C LYS A 105 -3.15 -9.85 41.91
N TYR A 106 -3.71 -10.72 41.08
CA TYR A 106 -4.27 -10.32 39.79
C TYR A 106 -5.79 -10.23 39.76
N ALA A 107 -6.51 -10.98 40.59
CA ALA A 107 -7.97 -10.99 40.61
C ALA A 107 -8.59 -9.59 40.72
N PRO A 108 -8.14 -8.69 41.62
CA PRO A 108 -8.73 -7.36 41.71
C PRO A 108 -8.56 -6.53 40.43
N ILE A 109 -7.39 -6.62 39.80
CA ILE A 109 -7.04 -5.85 38.60
C ILE A 109 -7.84 -6.37 37.40
N VAL A 110 -7.77 -7.68 37.16
CA VAL A 110 -8.42 -8.30 36.00
C VAL A 110 -9.94 -8.26 36.12
N ASN A 111 -10.50 -8.41 37.32
CA ASN A 111 -11.94 -8.27 37.52
C ASN A 111 -12.42 -6.83 37.25
N SER A 112 -11.63 -5.83 37.61
CA SER A 112 -11.91 -4.43 37.26
C SER A 112 -11.91 -4.23 35.74
N ASP A 113 -10.93 -4.79 35.05
CA ASP A 113 -10.83 -4.71 33.59
C ASP A 113 -12.00 -5.43 32.90
N ILE A 114 -12.36 -6.63 33.37
CA ILE A 114 -13.53 -7.37 32.88
C ILE A 114 -14.81 -6.54 33.10
N ALA A 115 -15.00 -5.97 34.30
CA ALA A 115 -16.17 -5.15 34.59
C ALA A 115 -16.26 -3.92 33.67
N SER A 116 -15.13 -3.27 33.37
CA SER A 116 -15.08 -2.15 32.43
C SER A 116 -15.49 -2.57 31.02
N LYS A 117 -14.96 -3.71 30.53
CA LYS A 117 -15.27 -4.24 29.19
C LYS A 117 -16.74 -4.66 29.08
N VAL A 118 -17.29 -5.27 30.13
CA VAL A 118 -18.72 -5.63 30.19
C VAL A 118 -19.60 -4.38 30.14
N ARG A 119 -19.24 -3.30 30.84
CA ARG A 119 -19.97 -2.03 30.74
C ARG A 119 -19.92 -1.47 29.32
N GLU A 120 -18.77 -1.47 28.67
CA GLU A 120 -18.63 -1.03 27.27
C GLU A 120 -19.50 -1.87 26.32
N MET A 121 -19.53 -3.20 26.51
CA MET A 121 -20.43 -4.09 25.77
C MET A 121 -21.91 -3.72 25.97
N MET A 122 -22.34 -3.45 27.20
CA MET A 122 -23.72 -3.04 27.49
C MET A 122 -24.08 -1.71 26.82
N GLU A 123 -23.14 -0.76 26.77
CA GLU A 123 -23.35 0.52 26.07
C GLU A 123 -23.46 0.32 24.55
N ILE A 124 -22.70 -0.61 23.98
CA ILE A 124 -22.80 -0.98 22.57
C ILE A 124 -24.16 -1.64 22.28
N ASP A 125 -24.59 -2.56 23.13
CA ASP A 125 -25.87 -3.26 23.00
C ASP A 125 -27.05 -2.27 23.06
N ALA A 126 -27.01 -1.33 24.01
CA ALA A 126 -28.00 -0.26 24.12
C ALA A 126 -28.03 0.66 22.88
N LYS A 127 -26.89 0.93 22.25
CA LYS A 127 -26.81 1.71 21.00
C LYS A 127 -27.35 0.95 19.80
N LEU A 128 -27.22 -0.38 19.80
CA LEU A 128 -27.76 -1.26 18.76
C LEU A 128 -29.27 -1.50 18.92
N GLY A 129 -29.87 -1.11 20.05
CA GLY A 129 -31.32 -1.10 20.27
C GLY A 129 -31.96 -2.50 20.27
N ARG A 130 -31.26 -3.51 20.78
CA ARG A 130 -31.80 -4.86 20.98
C ARG A 130 -32.35 -5.07 22.38
#